data_AF-B9RYJ8-F1
#
_entry.id   AF-B9RYJ8-F1
#
_cell.length_a   1.000
_cell.length_b   1.000
_cell.length_c   1.000
_cell.angle_alpha   90.00
_cell.angle_beta   90.00
_cell.angle_gamma   90.00
#
_symmetry.space_group_name_H-M   'P 1'
#
loop_
_entity.id
_entity.type
_entity.pdbx_description
1 polymer ?
#
loop_
_entity_poly.entity_id
_entity_poly.type
_entity_poly.pdbx_seq_one_letter_code
_entity_poly.pdbx_strand_id
1 'polypeptide(L)'
;MDAIKEHELEEDQPSPSPPKSSRQFTVYTYPKHKTKKRKSHIIKIKRPQIHQDSPKPSSPSTELVLYNNSSKSTSYKQKRVVVNEFYDNTETKSSPTERAKELQASLDSSFPSFAKCLVRSNVKVGFWMHLPMPFCKLHLPKNDTVVSVETENGQEYKINYIAERTALSGGWKAFCSSNQLHEGDVLVFHLLEPLRFKVYIVRGTVSAEANAEVEKVEAPEKQTRSVCLTIKDQAEIDGKNNERVKEEEEEKSLMVLDEGHGMDQPENGTEGHPDSKALEVIASSGSGFDFKDVDSIESFSIVINGLAIDSEISDHQRTKYYELCCSQNSFLHENLLKSINYKLATEIIIGTVNISEAIRASKLSCSNADFAVWDKTLKGFELLGMNVGFLRSRLSRLMTLAMESEEAVESESREVRQGQARVNEEMQSLAFKLLELKEARDMLDAEIESLKANAERHEHKFQEAVNAPW
;
A
#
# COMPACT_ATOMS: atom_id res chain seq x y z
N MET A 1 30.90 66.99 14.59
CA MET A 1 32.22 67.55 14.92
C MET A 1 33.17 66.38 15.11
N ASP A 2 33.54 65.62 14.08
CA ASP A 2 34.10 65.95 12.73
C ASP A 2 35.63 66.11 12.80
N ALA A 3 36.47 65.52 11.93
CA ALA A 3 36.24 64.49 10.90
C ALA A 3 37.57 63.82 10.47
N ILE A 4 37.47 62.68 9.75
CA ILE A 4 38.22 62.27 8.53
C ILE A 4 39.50 63.10 8.23
N LYS A 5 40.73 62.58 8.06
CA LYS A 5 41.28 61.37 7.37
C LYS A 5 42.59 60.91 8.14
N GLU A 6 43.64 60.22 7.69
CA GLU A 6 44.13 59.73 6.37
C GLU A 6 44.27 58.18 6.29
N HIS A 7 45.38 57.62 5.75
CA HIS A 7 45.34 56.50 4.79
C HIS A 7 46.73 55.89 4.46
N GLU A 8 46.98 54.61 4.79
CA GLU A 8 48.09 53.75 4.28
C GLU A 8 47.46 52.38 3.94
N LEU A 9 47.54 51.80 2.74
CA LEU A 9 48.68 51.27 1.97
C LEU A 9 49.40 50.08 2.63
N GLU A 10 48.99 48.87 2.25
CA GLU A 10 49.62 47.58 2.55
C GLU A 10 49.77 46.78 1.24
N GLU A 11 50.81 45.94 1.11
CA GLU A 11 51.24 45.37 -0.19
C GLU A 11 50.51 44.07 -0.59
N ASP A 12 50.35 43.88 -1.91
CA ASP A 12 49.79 42.66 -2.51
C ASP A 12 50.90 41.62 -2.80
N GLN A 13 50.63 40.34 -2.50
CA GLN A 13 51.52 39.20 -2.79
C GLN A 13 50.72 37.98 -3.27
N PRO A 14 51.12 37.34 -4.38
CA PRO A 14 50.26 36.40 -5.10
C PRO A 14 50.13 35.03 -4.42
N SER A 15 48.92 34.47 -4.49
CA SER A 15 48.57 33.18 -3.89
C SER A 15 49.20 31.98 -4.62
N PRO A 16 49.73 30.97 -3.89
CA PRO A 16 50.25 29.74 -4.48
C PRO A 16 49.12 28.80 -4.95
N SER A 17 49.37 28.07 -6.03
CA SER A 17 48.40 27.18 -6.68
C SER A 17 48.18 25.85 -5.94
N PRO A 18 46.98 25.23 -6.03
CA PRO A 18 46.64 24.04 -5.25
C PRO A 18 47.35 22.76 -5.75
N PRO A 19 47.68 21.82 -4.85
CA PRO A 19 48.42 20.60 -5.19
C PRO A 19 47.58 19.57 -5.95
N LYS A 20 48.20 18.93 -6.96
CA LYS A 20 47.58 17.86 -7.76
C LYS A 20 47.48 16.55 -6.96
N SER A 21 46.31 16.29 -6.36
CA SER A 21 46.05 15.03 -5.66
C SER A 21 45.78 13.87 -6.62
N SER A 22 46.77 12.99 -6.81
CA SER A 22 46.62 11.76 -7.60
C SER A 22 45.80 10.72 -6.83
N ARG A 23 44.49 10.66 -7.09
CA ARG A 23 43.61 9.60 -6.56
C ARG A 23 43.77 8.33 -7.38
N GLN A 24 44.57 7.39 -6.88
CA GLN A 24 44.60 6.02 -7.36
C GLN A 24 43.22 5.35 -7.13
N PHE A 25 42.67 4.70 -8.15
CA PHE A 25 41.42 3.95 -8.03
C PHE A 25 41.67 2.59 -7.34
N THR A 26 41.32 2.49 -6.05
CA THR A 26 41.20 1.19 -5.37
C THR A 26 39.90 0.50 -5.82
N VAL A 27 40.04 -0.53 -6.65
CA VAL A 27 38.92 -1.34 -7.14
C VAL A 27 38.37 -2.21 -6.00
N TYR A 28 37.24 -1.81 -5.41
CA TYR A 28 36.50 -2.63 -4.44
C TYR A 28 35.82 -3.82 -5.15
N THR A 29 36.51 -4.96 -5.18
CA THR A 29 35.99 -6.22 -5.70
C THR A 29 35.01 -6.86 -4.69
N TYR A 30 33.71 -6.75 -4.96
CA TYR A 30 32.68 -7.41 -4.14
C TYR A 30 32.85 -8.95 -4.14
N PRO A 31 32.90 -9.61 -2.96
CA PRO A 31 32.94 -11.07 -2.89
C PRO A 31 31.66 -11.71 -3.44
N LYS A 32 31.79 -12.63 -4.41
CA LYS A 32 30.65 -13.39 -4.96
C LYS A 32 30.12 -14.38 -3.91
N HIS A 33 28.99 -14.07 -3.29
CA HIS A 33 28.30 -14.97 -2.34
C HIS A 33 27.78 -16.23 -3.05
N LYS A 34 28.51 -17.36 -2.88
CA LYS A 34 28.09 -18.68 -3.38
C LYS A 34 26.94 -19.25 -2.53
N THR A 35 25.78 -19.46 -3.14
CA THR A 35 24.59 -20.03 -2.50
C THR A 35 24.75 -21.53 -2.19
N LYS A 36 25.21 -21.86 -0.98
CA LYS A 36 25.27 -23.26 -0.50
C LYS A 36 23.87 -23.80 -0.17
N LYS A 37 23.26 -24.57 -1.08
CA LYS A 37 22.08 -25.40 -0.79
C LYS A 37 22.38 -26.35 0.39
N ARG A 38 21.78 -26.13 1.57
CA ARG A 38 21.79 -27.09 2.68
C ARG A 38 20.60 -28.05 2.55
N LYS A 39 20.86 -29.34 2.41
CA LYS A 39 19.82 -30.40 2.44
C LYS A 39 19.35 -30.60 3.88
N SER A 40 18.07 -30.38 4.17
CA SER A 40 17.46 -30.79 5.45
C SER A 40 17.26 -32.31 5.47
N HIS A 41 17.86 -32.99 6.45
CA HIS A 41 17.56 -34.40 6.72
C HIS A 41 16.34 -34.49 7.65
N ILE A 42 15.43 -35.41 7.33
CA ILE A 42 14.27 -35.71 8.18
C ILE A 42 14.72 -36.66 9.29
N ILE A 43 14.76 -36.17 10.54
CA ILE A 43 14.95 -37.01 11.73
C ILE A 43 13.56 -37.32 12.32
N LYS A 44 13.10 -38.57 12.20
CA LYS A 44 11.88 -39.04 12.85
C LYS A 44 12.16 -39.34 14.33
N ILE A 45 11.64 -38.51 15.24
CA ILE A 45 11.67 -38.79 16.68
C ILE A 45 10.37 -39.47 17.10
N LYS A 46 10.45 -40.60 17.81
CA LYS A 46 9.30 -41.33 18.35
C LYS A 46 8.75 -40.63 19.61
N ARG A 47 7.44 -40.66 19.82
CA ARG A 47 6.84 -40.42 21.14
C ARG A 47 7.19 -41.60 22.07
N PRO A 48 7.61 -41.36 23.33
CA PRO A 48 7.54 -42.36 24.39
C PRO A 48 6.11 -42.47 24.95
N GLN A 49 5.75 -43.66 25.43
CA GLN A 49 4.59 -43.92 26.28
C GLN A 49 5.08 -44.14 27.72
N ILE A 50 4.40 -43.59 28.73
CA ILE A 50 4.59 -43.95 30.14
C ILE A 50 3.20 -43.99 30.81
N HIS A 51 2.89 -45.11 31.48
CA HIS A 51 1.72 -45.30 32.34
C HIS A 51 1.92 -44.70 33.74
N GLN A 52 0.82 -44.31 34.39
CA GLN A 52 0.59 -44.52 35.83
C GLN A 52 -0.90 -44.88 36.05
N ASP A 53 -1.22 -45.52 37.17
CA ASP A 53 -2.39 -46.40 37.31
C ASP A 53 -3.44 -45.97 38.35
N SER A 54 -4.72 -46.25 38.01
CA SER A 54 -5.83 -46.63 38.93
C SER A 54 -6.38 -45.59 39.94
N PRO A 55 -7.55 -45.81 40.59
CA PRO A 55 -8.52 -46.92 40.47
C PRO A 55 -9.99 -46.51 40.11
N LYS A 56 -10.86 -47.54 39.98
CA LYS A 56 -12.36 -47.50 39.91
C LYS A 56 -12.98 -47.47 41.34
N PRO A 57 -14.31 -47.28 41.58
CA PRO A 57 -15.52 -47.62 40.78
C PRO A 57 -16.45 -46.38 40.51
N SER A 58 -17.77 -46.36 40.28
CA SER A 58 -18.92 -47.30 40.48
C SER A 58 -20.12 -47.02 39.55
N SER A 59 -21.12 -47.92 39.57
CA SER A 59 -22.54 -47.71 39.18
C SER A 59 -23.44 -48.51 40.17
N PRO A 60 -24.79 -48.33 40.29
CA PRO A 60 -25.75 -48.66 39.22
C PRO A 60 -27.09 -47.87 39.10
N SER A 61 -27.74 -48.07 37.96
CA SER A 61 -29.18 -48.12 37.61
C SER A 61 -30.32 -47.54 38.46
N THR A 62 -31.14 -46.69 37.83
CA THR A 62 -32.59 -46.89 37.54
C THR A 62 -32.96 -45.86 36.45
N GLU A 63 -33.42 -46.16 35.24
CA GLU A 63 -34.47 -47.09 34.76
C GLU A 63 -35.88 -46.77 35.28
N LEU A 64 -36.70 -46.16 34.41
CA LEU A 64 -38.09 -46.54 34.23
C LEU A 64 -38.53 -46.22 32.78
N VAL A 65 -39.06 -47.23 32.10
CA VAL A 65 -39.49 -47.15 30.70
C VAL A 65 -41.01 -47.02 30.62
N LEU A 66 -41.51 -46.14 29.75
CA LEU A 66 -42.79 -46.34 29.06
C LEU A 66 -42.60 -46.12 27.55
N TYR A 67 -43.39 -46.85 26.77
CA TYR A 67 -43.07 -47.22 25.39
C TYR A 67 -44.36 -47.32 24.55
N ASN A 68 -44.23 -47.21 23.22
CA ASN A 68 -45.31 -47.40 22.23
C ASN A 68 -46.47 -46.35 22.22
N ASN A 69 -47.19 -46.13 21.11
CA ASN A 69 -47.10 -46.75 19.78
C ASN A 69 -47.45 -45.84 18.59
N SER A 70 -47.13 -46.33 17.39
CA SER A 70 -47.37 -45.76 16.06
C SER A 70 -48.83 -45.43 15.72
N SER A 71 -49.06 -44.31 15.00
CA SER A 71 -50.06 -44.21 13.91
C SER A 71 -49.81 -42.99 13.00
N LYS A 72 -50.44 -42.97 11.81
CA LYS A 72 -50.11 -42.07 10.69
C LYS A 72 -51.05 -40.85 10.56
N SER A 73 -50.49 -39.76 10.01
CA SER A 73 -51.14 -38.76 9.14
C SER A 73 -52.34 -37.95 9.66
N THR A 74 -52.19 -36.62 9.70
CA THR A 74 -52.94 -35.68 8.81
C THR A 74 -52.37 -34.26 8.89
N SER A 75 -52.70 -33.40 7.93
CA SER A 75 -52.16 -32.03 7.84
C SER A 75 -53.14 -30.96 8.32
N TYR A 76 -52.65 -30.00 9.10
CA TYR A 76 -53.31 -28.70 9.28
C TYR A 76 -52.25 -27.59 9.26
N LYS A 77 -52.40 -26.62 8.36
CA LYS A 77 -51.72 -25.32 8.48
C LYS A 77 -52.54 -24.47 9.43
N GLN A 78 -51.94 -23.86 10.46
CA GLN A 78 -52.62 -22.84 11.25
C GLN A 78 -51.73 -21.63 11.46
N LYS A 79 -52.23 -20.46 11.02
CA LYS A 79 -51.60 -19.16 11.27
C LYS A 79 -51.51 -18.93 12.77
N ARG A 80 -50.39 -18.39 13.26
CA ARG A 80 -50.43 -17.54 14.47
C ARG A 80 -50.60 -16.08 14.05
N VAL A 81 -51.22 -15.33 14.94
CA VAL A 81 -51.76 -13.99 14.67
C VAL A 81 -50.72 -12.93 14.99
N VAL A 82 -50.72 -11.87 14.19
CA VAL A 82 -49.94 -10.65 14.45
C VAL A 82 -50.51 -9.94 15.68
N VAL A 83 -49.69 -9.78 16.71
CA VAL A 83 -49.85 -8.66 17.67
C VAL A 83 -48.79 -7.64 17.27
N ASN A 84 -49.22 -6.41 17.03
CA ASN A 84 -48.44 -5.34 16.42
C ASN A 84 -48.53 -4.12 17.33
N GLU A 85 -47.60 -4.01 18.27
CA GLU A 85 -47.36 -2.77 19.01
C GLU A 85 -46.23 -2.02 18.31
N PHE A 86 -46.58 -0.89 17.71
CA PHE A 86 -45.61 0.03 17.10
C PHE A 86 -44.87 0.78 18.21
N TYR A 87 -43.54 0.70 18.20
CA TYR A 87 -42.73 1.90 18.29
C TYR A 87 -42.10 2.16 16.92
N ASP A 88 -42.80 3.01 16.18
CA ASP A 88 -42.30 4.03 15.26
C ASP A 88 -40.90 3.85 14.64
N ASN A 89 -40.86 3.02 13.59
CA ASN A 89 -40.36 3.31 12.25
C ASN A 89 -39.17 4.29 12.04
N THR A 90 -38.30 3.93 11.08
CA THR A 90 -37.19 4.71 10.48
C THR A 90 -35.76 4.59 11.05
N GLU A 91 -35.41 3.45 11.65
CA GLU A 91 -34.00 2.98 11.56
C GLU A 91 -33.66 2.68 10.09
N THR A 92 -33.14 3.70 9.41
CA THR A 92 -32.35 3.53 8.19
C THR A 92 -31.24 2.53 8.49
N LYS A 93 -31.18 1.41 7.75
CA LYS A 93 -30.20 0.34 8.01
C LYS A 93 -28.78 0.84 7.73
N SER A 94 -28.16 1.43 8.75
CA SER A 94 -26.85 2.04 8.65
C SER A 94 -25.81 1.02 8.20
N SER A 95 -24.98 1.44 7.24
CA SER A 95 -24.08 0.52 6.56
C SER A 95 -23.08 -0.09 7.56
N PRO A 96 -22.51 -1.29 7.29
CA PRO A 96 -21.46 -1.86 8.15
C PRO A 96 -20.28 -0.90 8.40
N THR A 97 -19.97 -0.04 7.43
CA THR A 97 -18.96 1.03 7.52
C THR A 97 -19.39 2.18 8.42
N GLU A 98 -20.68 2.48 8.49
CA GLU A 98 -21.27 3.58 9.27
C GLU A 98 -21.39 3.19 10.74
N ARG A 99 -21.93 1.99 11.03
CA ARG A 99 -21.89 1.39 12.38
C ARG A 99 -20.47 1.22 12.91
N ALA A 100 -19.50 0.98 12.04
CA ALA A 100 -18.09 0.96 12.41
C ALA A 100 -17.50 2.34 12.70
N LYS A 101 -17.99 3.42 12.06
CA LYS A 101 -17.62 4.80 12.42
C LYS A 101 -18.26 5.24 13.74
N GLU A 102 -19.53 4.92 13.95
CA GLU A 102 -20.26 5.15 15.20
C GLU A 102 -19.55 4.45 16.37
N LEU A 103 -19.24 3.16 16.21
CA LEU A 103 -18.46 2.40 17.19
C LEU A 103 -17.08 3.03 17.40
N GLN A 104 -16.34 3.38 16.33
CA GLN A 104 -15.03 4.03 16.44
C GLN A 104 -15.10 5.37 17.20
N ALA A 105 -16.18 6.14 17.04
CA ALA A 105 -16.38 7.43 17.70
C ALA A 105 -16.81 7.31 19.18
N SER A 106 -17.30 6.14 19.61
CA SER A 106 -17.62 5.83 21.02
C SER A 106 -16.45 5.22 21.82
N LEU A 107 -15.31 4.96 21.18
CA LEU A 107 -14.09 4.51 21.86
C LEU A 107 -13.39 5.68 22.57
N ASP A 108 -12.53 5.36 23.53
CA ASP A 108 -11.71 6.36 24.22
C ASP A 108 -10.75 7.05 23.23
N SER A 109 -10.95 8.36 23.01
CA SER A 109 -10.16 9.18 22.09
C SER A 109 -8.69 9.32 22.49
N SER A 110 -8.33 8.93 23.72
CA SER A 110 -6.94 8.85 24.20
C SER A 110 -6.12 7.77 23.48
N PHE A 111 -6.78 6.75 22.90
CA PHE A 111 -6.12 5.60 22.27
C PHE A 111 -6.44 5.54 20.76
N PRO A 112 -5.42 5.50 19.89
CA PRO A 112 -5.62 5.67 18.46
C PRO A 112 -6.36 4.47 17.84
N SER A 113 -7.27 4.76 16.91
CA SER A 113 -8.17 3.77 16.30
C SER A 113 -8.32 3.94 14.79
N PHE A 114 -8.74 2.88 14.09
CA PHE A 114 -9.17 2.95 12.69
C PHE A 114 -10.16 1.83 12.33
N ALA A 115 -11.16 2.16 11.51
CA ALA A 115 -12.01 1.17 10.84
C ALA A 115 -11.37 0.65 9.54
N LYS A 116 -11.53 -0.64 9.25
CA LYS A 116 -11.08 -1.30 8.01
C LYS A 116 -12.12 -2.33 7.53
N CYS A 117 -12.75 -2.04 6.39
CA CYS A 117 -13.59 -3.01 5.68
C CYS A 117 -12.72 -4.12 5.05
N LEU A 118 -13.16 -5.37 5.17
CA LEU A 118 -12.47 -6.56 4.69
C LEU A 118 -12.91 -6.91 3.26
N VAL A 119 -11.94 -7.01 2.35
CA VAL A 119 -12.13 -7.44 0.95
C VAL A 119 -11.62 -8.87 0.74
N ARG A 120 -11.93 -9.49 -0.40
CA ARG A 120 -11.51 -10.86 -0.79
C ARG A 120 -10.06 -11.22 -0.44
N SER A 121 -9.12 -10.29 -0.61
CA SER A 121 -7.68 -10.50 -0.36
C SER A 121 -7.28 -10.51 1.12
N ASN A 122 -8.15 -10.05 2.02
CA ASN A 122 -7.92 -10.14 3.46
C ASN A 122 -8.40 -11.48 4.03
N VAL A 123 -9.52 -12.03 3.52
CA VAL A 123 -10.25 -13.15 4.16
C VAL A 123 -10.38 -14.44 3.34
N LYS A 124 -10.18 -14.41 2.02
CA LYS A 124 -10.37 -15.59 1.13
C LYS A 124 -9.11 -15.97 0.35
N VAL A 125 -8.39 -15.00 -0.22
CA VAL A 125 -7.25 -15.22 -1.12
C VAL A 125 -6.02 -14.50 -0.58
N GLY A 126 -4.88 -15.18 -0.48
CA GLY A 126 -3.61 -14.59 -0.03
C GLY A 126 -3.51 -14.27 1.47
N PHE A 127 -4.59 -13.82 2.10
CA PHE A 127 -4.65 -13.46 3.54
C PHE A 127 -3.67 -12.32 3.91
N TRP A 128 -3.64 -11.27 3.09
CA TRP A 128 -2.85 -10.06 3.35
C TRP A 128 -3.73 -8.97 3.95
N MET A 129 -3.37 -8.45 5.12
CA MET A 129 -4.13 -7.39 5.79
C MET A 129 -3.26 -6.15 5.99
N HIS A 130 -3.24 -5.30 4.97
CA HIS A 130 -2.57 -4.00 5.02
C HIS A 130 -3.32 -3.03 5.95
N LEU A 131 -2.60 -2.50 6.92
CA LEU A 131 -3.05 -1.47 7.85
C LEU A 131 -2.83 -0.08 7.22
N PRO A 132 -3.47 1.00 7.73
CA PRO A 132 -3.25 2.35 7.21
C PRO A 132 -1.80 2.80 7.44
N MET A 133 -1.07 3.13 6.37
CA MET A 133 0.34 3.53 6.46
C MET A 133 0.61 4.69 7.44
N PRO A 134 -0.21 5.76 7.53
CA PRO A 134 0.00 6.81 8.54
C PRO A 134 -0.10 6.29 9.97
N PHE A 135 -1.08 5.43 10.27
CA PHE A 135 -1.23 4.78 11.57
C PHE A 135 0.00 3.93 11.93
N CYS A 136 0.51 3.16 10.95
CA CYS A 136 1.72 2.37 11.11
C CYS A 136 2.96 3.22 11.37
N LYS A 137 3.18 4.29 10.59
CA LYS A 137 4.31 5.21 10.79
C LYS A 137 4.24 5.91 12.16
N LEU A 138 3.04 6.23 12.66
CA LEU A 138 2.85 6.97 13.90
C LEU A 138 2.90 6.08 15.16
N HIS A 139 2.37 4.85 15.12
CA HIS A 139 2.11 4.04 16.32
C HIS A 139 2.76 2.64 16.34
N LEU A 140 3.38 2.16 15.26
CA LEU A 140 4.00 0.83 15.19
C LEU A 140 5.52 0.90 14.91
N PRO A 141 6.30 -0.12 15.32
CA PRO A 141 7.75 -0.12 15.13
C PRO A 141 8.15 -0.28 13.66
N LYS A 142 9.39 0.13 13.36
CA LYS A 142 9.99 0.05 12.01
C LYS A 142 10.64 -1.31 11.69
N ASN A 143 10.47 -2.30 12.57
CA ASN A 143 10.93 -3.68 12.39
C ASN A 143 9.75 -4.66 12.47
N ASP A 144 9.89 -5.80 11.79
CA ASP A 144 8.96 -6.91 11.91
C ASP A 144 8.85 -7.38 13.37
N THR A 145 7.63 -7.69 13.80
CA THR A 145 7.33 -8.08 15.19
C THR A 145 6.03 -8.90 15.26
N VAL A 146 5.68 -9.37 16.46
CA VAL A 146 4.37 -9.96 16.75
C VAL A 146 3.50 -8.90 17.43
N VAL A 147 2.31 -8.66 16.91
CA VAL A 147 1.24 -7.91 17.60
C VAL A 147 0.27 -8.88 18.25
N SER A 148 -0.30 -8.46 19.37
CA SER A 148 -1.41 -9.14 20.03
C SER A 148 -2.73 -8.47 19.64
N VAL A 149 -3.72 -9.28 19.29
CA VAL A 149 -5.06 -8.85 18.90
C VAL A 149 -6.08 -9.51 19.82
N GLU A 150 -6.66 -8.73 20.72
CA GLU A 150 -7.76 -9.13 21.60
C GLU A 150 -9.09 -8.86 20.91
N THR A 151 -10.00 -9.84 20.88
CA THR A 151 -11.37 -9.61 20.40
C THR A 151 -12.30 -9.14 21.52
N GLU A 152 -13.48 -8.64 21.16
CA GLU A 152 -14.57 -8.33 22.10
C GLU A 152 -14.87 -9.48 23.09
N ASN A 153 -14.73 -10.74 22.64
CA ASN A 153 -14.90 -11.95 23.46
C ASN A 153 -13.70 -12.26 24.39
N GLY A 154 -12.73 -11.35 24.54
CA GLY A 154 -11.54 -11.53 25.37
C GLY A 154 -10.52 -12.54 24.84
N GLN A 155 -10.63 -12.96 23.58
CA GLN A 155 -9.70 -13.93 22.97
C GLN A 155 -8.48 -13.21 22.37
N GLU A 156 -7.28 -13.54 22.85
CA GLU A 156 -6.02 -13.00 22.33
C GLU A 156 -5.47 -13.85 21.17
N TYR A 157 -5.09 -13.19 20.07
CA TYR A 157 -4.46 -13.79 18.89
C TYR A 157 -3.11 -13.13 18.61
N LYS A 158 -2.07 -13.94 18.41
CA LYS A 158 -0.73 -13.45 18.06
C LYS A 158 -0.52 -13.47 16.55
N ILE A 159 -0.18 -12.30 15.99
CA ILE A 159 -0.17 -12.07 14.54
C ILE A 159 1.14 -11.35 14.15
N ASN A 160 1.81 -11.82 13.11
CA ASN A 160 3.05 -11.24 12.63
C ASN A 160 2.77 -9.95 11.83
N TYR A 161 3.31 -8.84 12.30
CA TYR A 161 3.36 -7.56 11.61
C TYR A 161 4.66 -7.45 10.81
N ILE A 162 4.55 -7.17 9.50
CA ILE A 162 5.65 -6.87 8.60
C ILE A 162 5.73 -5.35 8.44
N ALA A 163 6.83 -4.74 8.88
CA ALA A 163 6.97 -3.28 8.94
C ALA A 163 7.13 -2.67 7.53
N GLU A 164 7.98 -3.26 6.68
CA GLU A 164 8.21 -2.85 5.28
C GLU A 164 6.90 -2.73 4.48
N ARG A 165 5.91 -3.57 4.79
CA ARG A 165 4.66 -3.72 4.03
C ARG A 165 3.43 -3.20 4.77
N THR A 166 3.63 -2.64 5.96
CA THR A 166 2.59 -2.19 6.92
C THR A 166 1.43 -3.19 7.01
N ALA A 167 1.74 -4.48 7.18
CA ALA A 167 0.78 -5.58 6.98
C ALA A 167 0.81 -6.65 8.06
N LEU A 168 -0.38 -7.15 8.43
CA LEU A 168 -0.54 -8.37 9.21
C LEU A 168 -0.51 -9.60 8.29
N SER A 169 0.16 -10.67 8.74
CA SER A 169 0.56 -11.80 7.89
C SER A 169 0.42 -13.17 8.57
N GLY A 170 1.48 -13.73 9.14
CA GLY A 170 1.42 -14.96 9.96
C GLY A 170 0.41 -14.80 11.10
N GLY A 171 -0.41 -15.82 11.36
CA GLY A 171 -1.50 -15.75 12.34
C GLY A 171 -2.78 -15.07 11.83
N TRP A 172 -2.73 -14.14 10.86
CA TRP A 172 -3.91 -13.44 10.34
C TRP A 172 -4.96 -14.40 9.76
N LYS A 173 -4.54 -15.39 8.97
CA LYS A 173 -5.46 -16.44 8.46
C LYS A 173 -6.17 -17.20 9.59
N ALA A 174 -5.49 -17.49 10.69
CA ALA A 174 -6.09 -18.19 11.82
C ALA A 174 -7.10 -17.29 12.55
N PHE A 175 -6.78 -16.01 12.73
CA PHE A 175 -7.70 -14.99 13.25
C PHE A 175 -8.98 -14.89 12.40
N CYS A 176 -8.87 -14.85 11.07
CA CYS A 176 -10.02 -14.88 10.17
C CYS A 176 -10.86 -16.14 10.29
N SER A 177 -10.25 -17.32 10.40
CA SER A 177 -10.98 -18.59 10.53
C SER A 177 -11.69 -18.73 11.87
N SER A 178 -11.01 -18.46 12.99
CA SER A 178 -11.61 -18.55 14.33
C SER A 178 -12.76 -17.55 14.53
N ASN A 179 -12.61 -16.33 14.01
CA ASN A 179 -13.63 -15.29 14.10
C ASN A 179 -14.60 -15.28 12.92
N GLN A 180 -14.56 -16.28 12.03
CA GLN A 180 -15.48 -16.43 10.89
C GLN A 180 -15.62 -15.13 10.08
N LEU A 181 -14.50 -14.50 9.72
CA LEU A 181 -14.49 -13.18 9.06
C LEU A 181 -14.80 -13.29 7.57
N HIS A 182 -15.74 -12.47 7.11
CA HIS A 182 -16.25 -12.46 5.74
C HIS A 182 -15.89 -11.17 4.98
N GLU A 183 -16.14 -11.21 3.68
CA GLU A 183 -15.97 -10.07 2.79
C GLU A 183 -17.16 -9.11 2.98
N GLY A 184 -16.87 -7.85 3.31
CA GLY A 184 -17.87 -6.87 3.77
C GLY A 184 -18.05 -6.77 5.29
N ASP A 185 -17.39 -7.62 6.09
CA ASP A 185 -17.20 -7.35 7.52
C ASP A 185 -16.28 -6.14 7.70
N VAL A 186 -16.53 -5.32 8.72
CA VAL A 186 -15.70 -4.15 9.06
C VAL A 186 -15.10 -4.35 10.45
N LEU A 187 -13.77 -4.21 10.54
CA LEU A 187 -13.06 -4.28 11.80
C LEU A 187 -12.70 -2.87 12.28
N VAL A 188 -12.99 -2.57 13.54
CA VAL A 188 -12.44 -1.39 14.22
C VAL A 188 -11.27 -1.85 15.08
N PHE A 189 -10.07 -1.39 14.73
CA PHE A 189 -8.85 -1.61 15.50
C PHE A 189 -8.66 -0.44 16.47
N HIS A 190 -8.29 -0.75 17.71
CA HIS A 190 -8.06 0.22 18.79
C HIS A 190 -6.79 -0.19 19.55
N LEU A 191 -5.76 0.66 19.55
CA LEU A 191 -4.45 0.32 20.10
C LEU A 191 -4.35 0.78 21.57
N LEU A 192 -4.58 -0.15 22.50
CA LEU A 192 -4.60 0.14 23.94
C LEU A 192 -3.20 0.19 24.56
N GLU A 193 -2.27 -0.63 24.06
CA GLU A 193 -0.87 -0.67 24.50
C GLU A 193 0.03 -0.84 23.27
N PRO A 194 1.36 -0.55 23.38
CA PRO A 194 2.31 -0.84 22.31
C PRO A 194 2.18 -2.29 21.82
N LEU A 195 1.86 -2.47 20.54
CA LEU A 195 1.61 -3.76 19.87
C LEU A 195 0.35 -4.53 20.32
N ARG A 196 -0.51 -4.00 21.21
CA ARG A 196 -1.74 -4.67 21.67
C ARG A 196 -2.99 -3.95 21.17
N PHE A 197 -3.63 -4.53 20.16
CA PHE A 197 -4.90 -4.07 19.62
C PHE A 197 -6.08 -4.77 20.31
N LYS A 198 -7.12 -4.01 20.64
CA LYS A 198 -8.48 -4.54 20.78
C LYS A 198 -9.21 -4.37 19.43
N VAL A 199 -9.94 -5.40 19.00
CA VAL A 199 -10.64 -5.43 17.71
C VAL A 199 -12.10 -5.78 17.87
N TYR A 200 -12.95 -4.88 17.36
CA TYR A 200 -14.40 -5.00 17.31
C TYR A 200 -14.83 -5.39 15.90
N ILE A 201 -15.79 -6.32 15.78
CA ILE A 201 -16.15 -6.98 14.52
C ILE A 201 -17.58 -6.57 14.10
N VAL A 202 -17.69 -5.48 13.33
CA VAL A 202 -18.96 -5.01 12.80
C VAL A 202 -19.33 -5.83 11.56
N ARG A 203 -20.27 -6.76 11.74
CA ARG A 203 -20.65 -7.70 10.68
C ARG A 203 -21.27 -7.03 9.46
N GLY A 204 -20.85 -7.50 8.29
CA GLY A 204 -21.45 -7.18 7.01
C GLY A 204 -22.84 -7.78 6.90
N THR A 205 -23.79 -7.02 6.35
CA THR A 205 -25.12 -7.54 6.01
C THR A 205 -25.01 -8.40 4.76
N VAL A 206 -24.67 -9.68 4.94
CA VAL A 206 -24.78 -10.69 3.87
C VAL A 206 -26.24 -10.74 3.42
N SER A 207 -26.50 -10.50 2.13
CA SER A 207 -27.84 -10.70 1.57
C SER A 207 -28.22 -12.17 1.72
N ALA A 208 -29.37 -12.45 2.33
CA ALA A 208 -29.73 -13.79 2.83
C ALA A 208 -30.24 -14.73 1.73
N GLU A 209 -29.42 -14.97 0.71
CA GLU A 209 -29.63 -15.98 -0.32
C GLU A 209 -28.40 -16.90 -0.42
N ALA A 210 -28.60 -18.16 -0.83
CA ALA A 210 -27.59 -19.22 -0.87
C ALA A 210 -27.00 -19.68 0.48
N ASN A 211 -27.86 -20.13 1.39
CA ASN A 211 -27.53 -21.20 2.36
C ASN A 211 -28.60 -22.31 2.28
N ALA A 212 -28.49 -23.13 1.24
CA ALA A 212 -29.28 -24.36 1.04
C ALA A 212 -28.41 -25.42 0.35
N GLU A 213 -28.45 -26.65 0.85
CA GLU A 213 -27.49 -27.72 0.56
C GLU A 213 -28.08 -28.73 -0.45
N VAL A 214 -27.61 -28.72 -1.70
CA VAL A 214 -27.95 -29.72 -2.75
C VAL A 214 -26.75 -29.95 -3.68
N GLU A 215 -26.64 -31.16 -4.24
CA GLU A 215 -25.51 -31.62 -5.05
C GLU A 215 -25.46 -31.09 -6.51
N LYS A 216 -24.25 -30.70 -6.94
CA LYS A 216 -23.59 -30.96 -8.24
C LYS A 216 -24.46 -31.19 -9.50
N VAL A 217 -24.52 -30.18 -10.38
CA VAL A 217 -24.47 -30.30 -11.86
C VAL A 217 -23.55 -29.19 -12.42
N GLU A 218 -23.16 -29.27 -13.69
CA GLU A 218 -22.04 -28.54 -14.32
C GLU A 218 -22.34 -27.11 -14.83
N ALA A 219 -21.30 -26.45 -15.35
CA ALA A 219 -21.17 -25.03 -15.74
C ALA A 219 -21.58 -24.80 -17.24
N PRO A 220 -21.49 -23.57 -17.85
CA PRO A 220 -20.89 -22.33 -17.34
C PRO A 220 -21.59 -20.97 -17.57
N GLU A 221 -21.28 -20.07 -16.63
CA GLU A 221 -21.07 -18.61 -16.70
C GLU A 221 -21.46 -17.77 -17.94
N LYS A 222 -22.12 -16.63 -17.65
CA LYS A 222 -21.76 -15.32 -18.25
C LYS A 222 -21.73 -14.23 -17.17
N GLN A 223 -20.81 -13.27 -17.32
CA GLN A 223 -20.48 -12.28 -16.29
C GLN A 223 -21.53 -11.15 -16.16
N THR A 224 -22.06 -10.96 -14.95
CA THR A 224 -22.63 -9.66 -14.53
C THR A 224 -21.55 -8.81 -13.89
N ARG A 225 -21.30 -7.61 -14.44
CA ARG A 225 -20.46 -6.59 -13.79
C ARG A 225 -21.27 -5.90 -12.70
N SER A 226 -20.70 -5.79 -11.50
CA SER A 226 -21.19 -4.92 -10.44
C SER A 226 -20.15 -3.83 -10.16
N VAL A 227 -20.58 -2.58 -10.10
CA VAL A 227 -19.74 -1.41 -9.84
C VAL A 227 -20.09 -0.88 -8.46
N CYS A 228 -19.09 -0.75 -7.59
CA CYS A 228 -19.24 0.01 -6.35
C CYS A 228 -18.78 1.46 -6.60
N LEU A 229 -19.61 2.41 -6.21
CA LEU A 229 -19.40 3.83 -6.49
C LEU A 229 -18.35 4.44 -5.55
N THR A 230 -17.41 5.19 -6.11
CA THR A 230 -16.64 6.19 -5.36
C THR A 230 -17.27 7.56 -5.57
N ILE A 231 -17.67 8.21 -4.48
CA ILE A 231 -18.16 9.59 -4.50
C ILE A 231 -16.98 10.53 -4.78
N LYS A 232 -17.14 11.38 -5.80
CA LYS A 232 -16.39 12.62 -6.01
C LYS A 232 -17.33 13.66 -6.63
N ASP A 233 -17.09 14.91 -6.31
CA ASP A 233 -18.06 16.00 -6.47
C ASP A 233 -18.23 16.52 -7.91
N GLN A 234 -19.29 17.31 -8.09
CA GLN A 234 -19.90 17.67 -9.37
C GLN A 234 -19.00 18.49 -10.30
N ALA A 235 -18.91 18.07 -11.57
CA ALA A 235 -18.69 18.94 -12.72
C ALA A 235 -19.28 18.32 -14.00
N GLU A 236 -20.31 18.97 -14.55
CA GLU A 236 -20.90 18.76 -15.89
C GLU A 236 -19.97 19.34 -16.98
N ILE A 237 -20.02 19.07 -18.29
CA ILE A 237 -20.75 18.20 -19.26
C ILE A 237 -19.77 18.13 -20.47
N ASP A 238 -19.66 17.15 -21.38
CA ASP A 238 -20.63 16.38 -22.17
C ASP A 238 -19.98 15.04 -22.63
N GLY A 239 -20.73 14.16 -23.32
CA GLY A 239 -20.24 12.83 -23.72
C GLY A 239 -20.29 12.51 -25.22
N LYS A 240 -19.43 11.57 -25.66
CA LYS A 240 -19.74 10.74 -26.83
C LYS A 240 -19.09 9.35 -26.84
N ASN A 241 -19.91 8.41 -27.30
CA ASN A 241 -19.65 7.02 -27.66
C ASN A 241 -18.63 6.89 -28.81
N ASN A 242 -18.06 5.73 -29.15
CA ASN A 242 -17.77 4.45 -28.49
C ASN A 242 -17.23 3.52 -29.59
N GLU A 243 -16.07 2.89 -29.46
CA GLU A 243 -15.87 1.57 -30.05
C GLU A 243 -14.71 0.78 -29.42
N ARG A 244 -14.62 -0.51 -29.75
CA ARG A 244 -13.56 -1.43 -29.32
C ARG A 244 -13.00 -2.16 -30.53
N VAL A 245 -11.69 -2.37 -30.51
CA VAL A 245 -11.10 -3.63 -31.00
C VAL A 245 -10.29 -4.23 -29.85
N LYS A 246 -10.24 -5.56 -29.79
CA LYS A 246 -9.28 -6.31 -28.99
C LYS A 246 -8.29 -6.95 -29.96
N GLU A 247 -7.04 -7.09 -29.56
CA GLU A 247 -6.17 -8.15 -30.08
C GLU A 247 -5.53 -8.91 -28.91
N GLU A 248 -5.06 -10.12 -29.17
CA GLU A 248 -4.67 -11.11 -28.17
C GLU A 248 -3.19 -11.50 -28.38
N GLU A 249 -2.40 -11.57 -27.31
CA GLU A 249 -0.96 -11.84 -27.39
C GLU A 249 -0.67 -13.33 -27.66
N GLU A 250 -0.15 -13.68 -28.84
CA GLU A 250 0.58 -14.94 -29.04
C GLU A 250 2.08 -14.71 -28.80
N GLU A 251 2.62 -15.25 -27.70
CA GLU A 251 4.07 -15.49 -27.60
C GLU A 251 4.50 -16.52 -28.65
N LYS A 252 5.50 -16.18 -29.48
CA LYS A 252 6.31 -17.17 -30.21
C LYS A 252 7.80 -16.85 -30.12
N SER A 253 8.57 -17.89 -29.79
CA SER A 253 9.96 -17.77 -29.36
C SER A 253 10.96 -17.67 -30.52
N LEU A 254 12.16 -17.20 -30.18
CA LEU A 254 13.26 -16.91 -31.10
C LEU A 254 13.81 -18.16 -31.80
N MET A 255 14.08 -18.06 -33.11
CA MET A 255 14.82 -19.08 -33.86
C MET A 255 16.34 -18.81 -33.87
N VAL A 256 17.11 -19.86 -34.15
CA VAL A 256 18.58 -19.90 -34.10
C VAL A 256 19.22 -19.40 -35.40
N LEU A 257 20.39 -18.77 -35.29
CA LEU A 257 21.29 -18.48 -36.42
C LEU A 257 22.20 -19.69 -36.71
N ASP A 258 22.34 -20.08 -37.97
CA ASP A 258 23.64 -20.49 -38.52
C ASP A 258 23.70 -20.34 -40.06
N GLU A 259 24.90 -20.50 -40.62
CA GLU A 259 25.36 -20.05 -41.95
C GLU A 259 25.02 -20.95 -43.16
N GLY A 260 25.14 -20.41 -44.39
CA GLY A 260 25.92 -21.09 -45.43
C GLY A 260 25.44 -21.06 -46.90
N HIS A 261 26.12 -20.24 -47.73
CA HIS A 261 26.25 -20.34 -49.21
C HIS A 261 24.95 -20.18 -50.06
N GLY A 262 24.98 -19.75 -51.33
CA GLY A 262 26.09 -19.33 -52.21
C GLY A 262 25.57 -18.57 -53.46
N MET A 263 26.46 -18.29 -54.43
CA MET A 263 26.14 -17.54 -55.67
C MET A 263 25.07 -18.21 -56.56
N ASP A 264 24.27 -17.40 -57.27
CA ASP A 264 24.44 -17.22 -58.74
C ASP A 264 23.55 -16.09 -59.32
N GLN A 265 23.99 -15.48 -60.43
CA GLN A 265 23.18 -14.64 -61.32
C GLN A 265 22.67 -15.46 -62.53
N PRO A 266 21.62 -15.00 -63.21
CA PRO A 266 21.85 -14.58 -64.60
C PRO A 266 21.15 -13.27 -65.01
N GLU A 267 21.57 -12.69 -66.14
CA GLU A 267 20.99 -11.49 -66.76
C GLU A 267 19.95 -11.81 -67.86
N ASN A 268 19.20 -10.76 -68.26
CA ASN A 268 18.18 -10.69 -69.33
C ASN A 268 16.90 -11.52 -69.11
N GLY A 269 15.67 -11.01 -69.34
CA GLY A 269 15.25 -9.63 -69.66
C GLY A 269 14.28 -9.55 -70.85
N THR A 270 13.09 -8.97 -70.66
CA THR A 270 12.20 -8.34 -71.67
C THR A 270 11.01 -7.65 -70.97
N GLU A 271 10.51 -6.57 -71.58
CA GLU A 271 9.45 -5.63 -71.18
C GLU A 271 8.06 -6.24 -70.92
N GLY A 272 7.15 -5.55 -70.18
CA GLY A 272 5.79 -6.10 -69.99
C GLY A 272 4.71 -5.38 -69.15
N HIS A 273 4.59 -4.05 -69.17
CA HIS A 273 3.46 -3.27 -68.60
C HIS A 273 3.33 -3.18 -67.04
N PRO A 274 2.75 -2.10 -66.45
CA PRO A 274 2.80 -1.84 -65.01
C PRO A 274 1.44 -1.97 -64.29
N ASP A 275 1.46 -2.41 -63.02
CA ASP A 275 0.41 -2.03 -62.04
C ASP A 275 0.89 -2.17 -60.58
N SER A 276 1.57 -1.13 -60.07
CA SER A 276 1.71 -0.87 -58.62
C SER A 276 2.18 0.55 -58.38
N LYS A 277 1.42 1.31 -57.59
CA LYS A 277 1.86 2.59 -57.03
C LYS A 277 2.85 2.35 -55.89
N ALA A 278 4.10 2.02 -56.23
CA ALA A 278 5.21 2.35 -55.35
C ALA A 278 5.23 3.89 -55.25
N LEU A 279 4.91 4.41 -54.07
CA LEU A 279 5.10 5.84 -53.80
C LEU A 279 6.59 6.03 -53.55
N GLU A 280 7.33 6.24 -54.65
CA GLU A 280 8.75 6.58 -54.63
C GLU A 280 8.91 7.95 -53.99
N VAL A 281 8.96 7.97 -52.65
CA VAL A 281 9.30 9.16 -51.87
C VAL A 281 10.71 9.56 -52.30
N ILE A 282 10.78 10.67 -53.03
CA ILE A 282 11.99 11.13 -53.70
C ILE A 282 13.13 11.17 -52.70
N ALA A 283 14.22 10.46 -53.00
CA ALA A 283 15.46 10.47 -52.23
C ALA A 283 16.21 11.80 -52.43
N SER A 284 15.59 12.89 -51.95
CA SER A 284 16.09 14.26 -51.97
C SER A 284 17.40 14.36 -51.20
N SER A 285 18.49 14.18 -51.94
CA SER A 285 19.82 14.11 -51.39
C SER A 285 20.28 15.49 -50.92
N GLY A 286 20.33 15.70 -49.60
CA GLY A 286 21.12 16.79 -49.02
C GLY A 286 20.41 18.11 -48.72
N SER A 287 19.14 18.09 -48.28
CA SER A 287 18.59 19.18 -47.47
C SER A 287 17.96 18.62 -46.20
N GLY A 288 18.52 18.95 -45.04
CA GLY A 288 17.87 18.68 -43.76
C GLY A 288 16.66 19.61 -43.62
N PHE A 289 15.47 19.04 -43.51
CA PHE A 289 14.28 19.80 -43.12
C PHE A 289 14.47 20.31 -41.68
N ASP A 290 14.33 21.61 -41.47
CA ASP A 290 14.35 22.17 -40.12
C ASP A 290 13.05 21.75 -39.42
N PHE A 291 13.10 21.38 -38.15
CA PHE A 291 11.86 21.04 -37.41
C PHE A 291 10.88 22.24 -37.38
N LYS A 292 11.38 23.47 -37.56
CA LYS A 292 10.57 24.69 -37.69
C LYS A 292 9.66 24.71 -38.93
N ASP A 293 9.93 23.89 -39.94
CA ASP A 293 9.13 23.81 -41.17
C ASP A 293 7.94 22.84 -41.02
N VAL A 294 7.81 22.15 -39.88
CA VAL A 294 6.71 21.24 -39.56
C VAL A 294 5.64 21.99 -38.75
N ASP A 295 4.51 22.28 -39.38
CA ASP A 295 3.38 23.00 -38.77
C ASP A 295 2.23 22.08 -38.28
N SER A 296 2.14 20.85 -38.78
CA SER A 296 1.03 19.93 -38.54
C SER A 296 1.45 18.46 -38.41
N ILE A 297 0.58 17.62 -37.84
CA ILE A 297 0.82 16.17 -37.72
C ILE A 297 0.85 15.48 -39.10
N GLU A 298 0.14 16.04 -40.07
CA GLU A 298 0.13 15.60 -41.47
C GLU A 298 1.45 15.93 -42.20
N SER A 299 2.10 17.07 -41.88
CA SER A 299 3.42 17.43 -42.41
C SER A 299 4.58 16.71 -41.69
N PHE A 300 4.36 16.25 -40.45
CA PHE A 300 5.34 15.46 -39.70
C PHE A 300 5.50 14.03 -40.26
N SER A 301 6.75 13.65 -40.54
CA SER A 301 7.14 12.27 -40.88
C SER A 301 8.39 11.85 -40.09
N ILE A 302 8.55 10.54 -39.89
CA ILE A 302 9.61 9.95 -39.07
C ILE A 302 10.56 9.19 -40.00
N VAL A 303 11.74 9.76 -40.28
CA VAL A 303 12.68 9.24 -41.28
C VAL A 303 13.95 8.71 -40.62
N ILE A 304 14.17 7.40 -40.69
CA ILE A 304 15.33 6.70 -40.14
C ILE A 304 16.18 6.17 -41.29
N ASN A 305 17.44 6.63 -41.40
CA ASN A 305 18.38 6.24 -42.46
C ASN A 305 17.84 6.44 -43.90
N GLY A 306 16.93 7.40 -44.10
CA GLY A 306 16.28 7.66 -45.39
C GLY A 306 15.01 6.85 -45.65
N LEU A 307 14.60 5.97 -44.73
CA LEU A 307 13.32 5.27 -44.79
C LEU A 307 12.31 5.96 -43.88
N ALA A 308 11.15 6.33 -44.41
CA ALA A 308 10.01 6.75 -43.59
C ALA A 308 9.42 5.53 -42.87
N ILE A 309 9.21 5.63 -41.55
CA ILE A 309 8.69 4.52 -40.71
C ILE A 309 7.31 4.81 -40.12
N ASP A 310 6.62 5.84 -40.61
CA ASP A 310 5.29 6.25 -40.13
C ASP A 310 4.21 5.16 -40.25
N SER A 311 4.40 4.17 -41.13
CA SER A 311 3.52 2.99 -41.25
C SER A 311 3.80 1.87 -40.23
N GLU A 312 4.95 1.90 -39.56
CA GLU A 312 5.35 0.93 -38.53
C GLU A 312 4.92 1.39 -37.12
N ILE A 313 4.34 2.60 -37.00
CA ILE A 313 3.96 3.26 -35.74
C ILE A 313 2.46 3.57 -35.79
N SER A 314 1.70 3.25 -34.74
CA SER A 314 0.27 3.59 -34.72
C SER A 314 0.03 5.10 -34.67
N ASP A 315 -1.05 5.59 -35.29
CA ASP A 315 -1.41 7.03 -35.33
C ASP A 315 -1.36 7.70 -33.95
N HIS A 316 -1.79 6.99 -32.91
CA HIS A 316 -1.73 7.46 -31.52
C HIS A 316 -0.30 7.66 -31.03
N GLN A 317 0.59 6.69 -31.26
CA GLN A 317 2.00 6.77 -30.90
C GLN A 317 2.73 7.84 -31.72
N ARG A 318 2.46 7.94 -33.04
CA ARG A 318 2.98 9.00 -33.91
C ARG A 318 2.54 10.39 -33.42
N THR A 319 1.26 10.55 -33.06
CA THR A 319 0.74 11.81 -32.49
C THR A 319 1.42 12.16 -31.17
N LYS A 320 1.58 11.22 -30.25
CA LYS A 320 2.32 11.46 -28.99
C LYS A 320 3.80 11.72 -29.19
N TYR A 321 4.41 11.10 -30.18
CA TYR A 321 5.79 11.37 -30.54
C TYR A 321 5.98 12.76 -31.16
N TYR A 322 5.03 13.21 -32.00
CA TYR A 322 4.95 14.57 -32.52
C TYR A 322 4.79 15.59 -31.39
N GLU A 323 3.86 15.39 -30.44
CA GLU A 323 3.72 16.23 -29.24
C GLU A 323 5.04 16.38 -28.47
N LEU A 324 5.82 15.29 -28.33
CA LEU A 324 7.14 15.34 -27.70
C LEU A 324 8.16 16.12 -28.53
N CYS A 325 8.24 15.90 -29.85
CA CYS A 325 9.14 16.63 -30.74
C CYS A 325 8.84 18.14 -30.72
N CYS A 326 7.55 18.52 -30.79
CA CYS A 326 7.08 19.90 -30.63
C CYS A 326 7.50 20.50 -29.28
N SER A 327 7.39 19.74 -28.19
CA SER A 327 7.80 20.21 -26.85
C SER A 327 9.29 20.56 -26.74
N GLN A 328 10.14 19.99 -27.61
CA GLN A 328 11.58 20.23 -27.66
C GLN A 328 12.01 21.01 -28.93
N ASN A 329 11.07 21.46 -29.77
CA ASN A 329 11.29 22.07 -31.08
C ASN A 329 12.35 21.33 -31.93
N SER A 330 12.34 20.01 -31.93
CA SER A 330 13.37 19.18 -32.59
C SER A 330 12.90 17.74 -32.84
N PHE A 331 13.41 17.12 -33.91
CA PHE A 331 13.23 15.69 -34.16
C PHE A 331 14.04 14.88 -33.13
N LEU A 332 13.36 14.22 -32.19
CA LEU A 332 14.07 13.53 -31.10
C LEU A 332 14.94 12.34 -31.59
N HIS A 333 14.73 11.88 -32.82
CA HIS A 333 15.48 10.80 -33.48
C HIS A 333 16.65 11.28 -34.36
N GLU A 334 16.85 12.60 -34.53
CA GLU A 334 17.85 13.18 -35.46
C GLU A 334 19.26 12.60 -35.29
N ASN A 335 19.66 12.32 -34.04
CA ASN A 335 21.00 11.88 -33.69
C ASN A 335 21.11 10.36 -33.45
N LEU A 336 20.07 9.57 -33.75
CA LEU A 336 20.13 8.11 -33.65
C LEU A 336 21.26 7.53 -34.51
N LEU A 337 21.99 6.56 -33.95
CA LEU A 337 23.13 5.94 -34.63
C LEU A 337 22.69 5.28 -35.94
N LYS A 338 23.31 5.65 -37.06
CA LYS A 338 22.97 5.15 -38.41
C LYS A 338 23.08 3.63 -38.58
N SER A 339 23.76 2.94 -37.68
CA SER A 339 23.83 1.46 -37.61
C SER A 339 22.59 0.80 -37.00
N ILE A 340 21.67 1.56 -36.41
CA ILE A 340 20.40 1.07 -35.88
C ILE A 340 19.48 0.77 -37.07
N ASN A 341 18.92 -0.44 -37.10
CA ASN A 341 17.91 -0.79 -38.10
C ASN A 341 16.57 -0.11 -37.78
N TYR A 342 15.75 0.12 -38.81
CA TYR A 342 14.53 0.91 -38.68
C TYR A 342 13.54 0.34 -37.63
N LYS A 343 13.44 -0.99 -37.50
CA LYS A 343 12.58 -1.65 -36.51
C LYS A 343 13.02 -1.35 -35.07
N LEU A 344 14.32 -1.36 -34.78
CA LEU A 344 14.83 -0.98 -33.47
C LEU A 344 14.62 0.52 -33.19
N ALA A 345 14.67 1.38 -34.22
CA ALA A 345 14.32 2.79 -34.06
C ALA A 345 12.82 2.98 -33.74
N THR A 346 11.92 2.23 -34.41
CA THR A 346 10.48 2.16 -34.07
C THR A 346 10.27 1.82 -32.59
N GLU A 347 10.92 0.76 -32.08
CA GLU A 347 10.82 0.37 -30.67
C GLU A 347 11.37 1.42 -29.70
N ILE A 348 12.45 2.13 -30.05
CA ILE A 348 12.98 3.24 -29.24
C ILE A 348 11.99 4.41 -29.19
N ILE A 349 11.33 4.72 -30.31
CA ILE A 349 10.31 5.78 -30.40
C ILE A 349 9.07 5.41 -29.57
N ILE A 350 8.53 4.20 -29.76
CA ILE A 350 7.38 3.67 -29.00
C ILE A 350 7.71 3.63 -27.50
N GLY A 351 8.89 3.12 -27.12
CA GLY A 351 9.36 3.09 -25.74
C GLY A 351 9.50 4.50 -25.13
N THR A 352 9.97 5.48 -25.91
CA THR A 352 10.08 6.89 -25.48
C THR A 352 8.69 7.50 -25.23
N VAL A 353 7.73 7.27 -26.13
CA VAL A 353 6.33 7.68 -25.94
C VAL A 353 5.75 7.05 -24.68
N ASN A 354 5.81 5.72 -24.55
CA ASN A 354 5.24 4.98 -23.42
C ASN A 354 5.81 5.43 -22.07
N ILE A 355 7.12 5.70 -21.98
CA ILE A 355 7.75 6.22 -20.77
C ILE A 355 7.30 7.67 -20.50
N SER A 356 7.14 8.52 -21.53
CA SER A 356 6.66 9.90 -21.34
C SER A 356 5.21 9.95 -20.83
N GLU A 357 4.34 9.07 -21.34
CA GLU A 357 2.96 8.89 -20.89
C GLU A 357 2.92 8.41 -19.43
N ALA A 358 3.75 7.41 -19.09
CA ALA A 358 3.88 6.90 -17.73
C ALA A 358 4.43 7.95 -16.74
N ILE A 359 5.41 8.77 -17.16
CA ILE A 359 5.90 9.92 -16.40
C ILE A 359 4.79 10.96 -16.19
N ARG A 360 3.93 11.22 -17.19
CA ARG A 360 2.80 12.17 -17.05
C ARG A 360 1.67 11.60 -16.18
N ALA A 361 1.45 10.30 -16.19
CA ALA A 361 0.48 9.60 -15.36
C ALA A 361 0.98 9.27 -13.93
N SER A 362 2.27 9.49 -13.66
CA SER A 362 2.89 9.17 -12.38
C SER A 362 2.33 9.99 -11.21
N LYS A 363 2.45 9.42 -10.00
CA LYS A 363 1.93 9.96 -8.75
C LYS A 363 2.99 9.87 -7.67
N LEU A 364 2.82 10.63 -6.59
CA LEU A 364 3.70 10.57 -5.41
C LEU A 364 3.80 9.15 -4.79
N SER A 365 2.81 8.29 -5.07
CA SER A 365 2.76 6.89 -4.63
C SER A 365 3.32 5.88 -5.65
N CYS A 366 3.98 6.30 -6.72
CA CYS A 366 4.67 5.41 -7.65
C CYS A 366 5.94 4.82 -7.01
N SER A 367 6.37 3.64 -7.45
CA SER A 367 7.56 3.02 -6.85
C SER A 367 8.82 3.72 -7.32
N ASN A 368 9.77 3.90 -6.39
CA ASN A 368 11.13 4.31 -6.72
C ASN A 368 11.78 3.35 -7.74
N ALA A 369 11.38 2.06 -7.72
CA ALA A 369 11.81 1.07 -8.69
C ALA A 369 11.30 1.35 -10.12
N ASP A 370 10.09 1.90 -10.28
CA ASP A 370 9.51 2.21 -11.60
C ASP A 370 10.31 3.33 -12.25
N PHE A 371 10.54 4.43 -11.51
CA PHE A 371 11.40 5.53 -11.93
C PHE A 371 12.83 5.06 -12.26
N ALA A 372 13.38 4.15 -11.45
CA ALA A 372 14.72 3.57 -11.66
C ALA A 372 14.79 2.54 -12.81
N VAL A 373 13.66 2.08 -13.36
CA VAL A 373 13.61 1.34 -14.64
C VAL A 373 13.54 2.35 -15.79
N TRP A 374 12.67 3.35 -15.71
CA TRP A 374 12.51 4.36 -16.76
C TRP A 374 13.80 5.14 -17.03
N ASP A 375 14.57 5.54 -16.00
CA ASP A 375 15.85 6.23 -16.23
C ASP A 375 16.86 5.35 -16.95
N LYS A 376 16.92 4.05 -16.63
CA LYS A 376 17.84 3.11 -17.30
C LYS A 376 17.47 2.92 -18.77
N THR A 377 16.18 2.80 -19.07
CA THR A 377 15.72 2.66 -20.47
C THR A 377 15.95 3.94 -21.26
N LEU A 378 15.58 5.11 -20.72
CA LEU A 378 15.85 6.40 -21.36
C LEU A 378 17.36 6.65 -21.54
N LYS A 379 18.19 6.29 -20.56
CA LYS A 379 19.65 6.36 -20.68
C LYS A 379 20.19 5.39 -21.75
N GLY A 380 19.56 4.24 -21.93
CA GLY A 380 19.84 3.33 -23.05
C GLY A 380 19.54 3.98 -24.40
N PHE A 381 18.38 4.63 -24.54
CA PHE A 381 18.00 5.36 -25.76
C PHE A 381 18.92 6.57 -26.02
N GLU A 382 19.29 7.31 -24.98
CA GLU A 382 20.26 8.43 -25.04
C GLU A 382 21.64 7.97 -25.52
N LEU A 383 22.13 6.82 -25.05
CA LEU A 383 23.37 6.19 -25.55
C LEU A 383 23.28 5.68 -26.99
N LEU A 384 22.07 5.48 -27.51
CA LEU A 384 21.79 5.14 -28.92
C LEU A 384 21.56 6.38 -29.80
N GLY A 385 21.65 7.59 -29.23
CA GLY A 385 21.55 8.87 -29.94
C GLY A 385 20.16 9.54 -29.88
N MET A 386 19.21 8.98 -29.11
CA MET A 386 17.87 9.55 -28.95
C MET A 386 17.91 10.77 -28.01
N ASN A 387 17.34 11.90 -28.43
CA ASN A 387 17.24 13.08 -27.58
C ASN A 387 16.12 12.90 -26.52
N VAL A 388 16.46 12.30 -25.37
CA VAL A 388 15.54 12.07 -24.23
C VAL A 388 16.01 12.67 -22.90
N GLY A 389 17.09 13.47 -22.92
CA GLY A 389 17.65 14.08 -21.70
C GLY A 389 16.65 14.94 -20.92
N PHE A 390 15.67 15.54 -21.60
CA PHE A 390 14.58 16.30 -20.98
C PHE A 390 13.63 15.40 -20.15
N LEU A 391 13.32 14.18 -20.63
CA LEU A 391 12.54 13.20 -19.89
C LEU A 391 13.32 12.71 -18.66
N ARG A 392 14.63 12.46 -18.81
CA ARG A 392 15.51 12.07 -17.69
C ARG A 392 15.61 13.17 -16.63
N SER A 393 15.72 14.43 -17.04
CA SER A 393 15.70 15.60 -16.14
C SER A 393 14.37 15.74 -15.40
N ARG A 394 13.23 15.57 -16.11
CA ARG A 394 11.90 15.58 -15.50
C ARG A 394 11.73 14.46 -14.48
N LEU A 395 12.17 13.25 -14.84
CA LEU A 395 12.14 12.06 -14.01
C LEU A 395 12.97 12.22 -12.73
N SER A 396 14.19 12.76 -12.83
CA SER A 396 15.03 13.07 -11.68
C SER A 396 14.36 14.07 -10.73
N ARG A 397 13.71 15.12 -11.26
CA ARG A 397 12.99 16.10 -10.42
C ARG A 397 11.77 15.49 -9.71
N LEU A 398 11.05 14.58 -10.35
CA LEU A 398 9.94 13.85 -9.70
C LEU A 398 10.46 12.94 -8.57
N MET A 399 11.61 12.29 -8.77
CA MET A 399 12.26 11.46 -7.75
C MET A 399 12.70 12.29 -6.54
N THR A 400 13.28 13.47 -6.74
CA THR A 400 13.63 14.42 -5.67
C THR A 400 12.39 14.86 -4.87
N LEU A 401 11.34 15.34 -5.55
CA LEU A 401 10.10 15.78 -4.91
C LEU A 401 9.41 14.66 -4.10
N ALA A 402 9.50 13.41 -4.56
CA ALA A 402 8.99 12.26 -3.80
C ALA A 402 9.77 12.05 -2.50
N MET A 403 11.10 12.14 -2.53
CA MET A 403 11.95 12.00 -1.34
C MET A 403 11.72 13.14 -0.33
N GLU A 404 11.69 14.39 -0.80
CA GLU A 404 11.40 15.58 0.02
C GLU A 404 10.04 15.44 0.74
N SER A 405 9.03 14.90 0.05
CA SER A 405 7.70 14.69 0.63
C SER A 405 7.65 13.60 1.72
N GLU A 406 8.46 12.55 1.60
CA GLU A 406 8.55 11.50 2.63
C GLU A 406 9.35 11.98 3.86
N GLU A 407 10.40 12.76 3.66
CA GLU A 407 11.19 13.35 4.73
C GLU A 407 10.35 14.35 5.56
N ALA A 408 9.59 15.24 4.90
CA ALA A 408 8.69 16.17 5.57
C ALA A 408 7.66 15.44 6.47
N VAL A 409 6.95 14.44 5.92
CA VAL A 409 5.93 13.67 6.66
C VAL A 409 6.54 12.88 7.83
N GLU A 410 7.75 12.33 7.68
CA GLU A 410 8.44 11.65 8.78
C GLU A 410 8.94 12.64 9.86
N SER A 411 9.36 13.87 9.48
CA SER A 411 9.73 14.92 10.44
C SER A 411 8.54 15.39 11.26
N GLU A 412 7.44 15.80 10.61
CA GLU A 412 6.19 16.18 11.30
C GLU A 412 5.72 15.06 12.25
N SER A 413 5.70 13.82 11.76
CA SER A 413 5.38 12.65 12.58
C SER A 413 6.33 12.51 13.77
N ARG A 414 7.62 12.81 13.61
CA ARG A 414 8.64 12.70 14.68
C ARG A 414 8.45 13.79 15.73
N GLU A 415 8.14 15.00 15.32
CA GLU A 415 7.84 16.13 16.21
C GLU A 415 6.57 15.88 17.03
N VAL A 416 5.50 15.37 16.39
CA VAL A 416 4.26 14.95 17.07
C VAL A 416 4.54 13.83 18.09
N ARG A 417 5.31 12.80 17.72
CA ARG A 417 5.70 11.70 18.65
C ARG A 417 6.52 12.21 19.85
N GLN A 418 7.40 13.20 19.65
CA GLN A 418 8.13 13.83 20.76
C GLN A 418 7.23 14.73 21.64
N GLY A 419 6.27 15.43 21.03
CA GLY A 419 5.27 16.20 21.77
C GLY A 419 4.44 15.30 22.69
N GLN A 420 3.93 14.19 22.14
CA GLN A 420 3.18 13.20 22.92
C GLN A 420 4.01 12.59 24.05
N ALA A 421 5.29 12.29 23.82
CA ALA A 421 6.19 11.77 24.85
C ALA A 421 6.33 12.75 26.03
N ARG A 422 6.59 14.04 25.76
CA ARG A 422 6.70 15.08 26.80
C ARG A 422 5.41 15.24 27.60
N VAL A 423 4.26 15.28 26.93
CA VAL A 423 2.95 15.36 27.61
C VAL A 423 2.69 14.13 28.48
N ASN A 424 3.08 12.93 28.02
CA ASN A 424 2.94 11.71 28.81
C ASN A 424 3.88 11.70 30.04
N GLU A 425 5.11 12.21 29.92
CA GLU A 425 6.05 12.37 31.04
C GLU A 425 5.54 13.38 32.09
N GLU A 426 5.00 14.52 31.65
CA GLU A 426 4.35 15.50 32.53
C GLU A 426 3.12 14.91 33.23
N MET A 427 2.27 14.19 32.51
CA MET A 427 1.10 13.50 33.06
C MET A 427 1.49 12.46 34.13
N GLN A 428 2.57 11.70 33.92
CA GLN A 428 3.11 10.78 34.93
C GLN A 428 3.65 11.52 36.15
N SER A 429 4.35 12.65 35.97
CA SER A 429 4.83 13.49 37.09
C SER A 429 3.68 14.07 37.91
N LEU A 430 2.59 14.49 37.27
CA LEU A 430 1.38 15.00 37.93
C LEU A 430 0.62 13.88 38.65
N ALA A 431 0.49 12.70 38.05
CA ALA A 431 -0.12 11.53 38.69
C ALA A 431 0.63 11.10 39.95
N PHE A 432 1.97 11.14 39.94
CA PHE A 432 2.79 10.88 41.13
C PHE A 432 2.55 11.90 42.24
N LYS A 433 2.56 13.20 41.94
CA LYS A 433 2.28 14.27 42.91
C LYS A 433 0.86 14.19 43.49
N LEU A 434 -0.12 13.77 42.69
CA LEU A 434 -1.49 13.53 43.17
C LEU A 434 -1.58 12.33 44.13
N LEU A 435 -0.70 11.33 43.98
CA LEU A 435 -0.58 10.23 44.94
C LEU A 435 0.05 10.72 46.26
N GLU A 436 1.17 11.44 46.20
CA GLU A 436 1.82 12.04 47.39
C GLU A 436 0.86 12.92 48.20
N LEU A 437 0.11 13.80 47.52
CA LEU A 437 -0.88 14.67 48.16
C LEU A 437 -2.07 13.89 48.77
N LYS A 438 -2.44 12.75 48.18
CA LYS A 438 -3.48 11.89 48.72
C LYS A 438 -3.00 11.16 49.98
N GLU A 439 -1.78 10.63 49.98
CA GLU A 439 -1.18 10.01 51.17
C GLU A 439 -1.01 11.02 52.31
N ALA A 440 -0.59 12.26 52.00
CA ALA A 440 -0.51 13.35 52.97
C ALA A 440 -1.88 13.72 53.57
N ARG A 441 -2.95 13.76 52.76
CA ARG A 441 -4.33 13.94 53.25
C ARG A 441 -4.74 12.79 54.17
N ASP A 442 -4.54 11.55 53.75
CA ASP A 442 -4.99 10.36 54.49
C ASP A 442 -4.28 10.24 55.85
N MET A 443 -3.05 10.75 55.98
CA MET A 443 -2.38 10.94 57.29
C MET A 443 -3.01 12.04 58.16
N LEU A 444 -3.33 13.20 57.58
CA LEU A 444 -3.96 14.31 58.31
C LEU A 444 -5.37 13.96 58.81
N ASP A 445 -6.16 13.25 58.00
CA ASP A 445 -7.48 12.75 58.41
C ASP A 445 -7.35 11.79 59.62
N ALA A 446 -6.35 10.91 59.63
CA ALA A 446 -6.06 10.02 60.76
C ALA A 446 -5.59 10.77 62.03
N GLU A 447 -4.81 11.85 61.88
CA GLU A 447 -4.42 12.72 63.00
C GLU A 447 -5.63 13.47 63.57
N ILE A 448 -6.54 13.96 62.73
CA ILE A 448 -7.79 14.62 63.12
C ILE A 448 -8.68 13.68 63.95
N GLU A 449 -8.88 12.43 63.53
CA GLU A 449 -9.66 11.45 64.32
C GLU A 449 -8.96 11.08 65.64
N SER A 450 -7.62 10.98 65.65
CA SER A 450 -6.84 10.77 66.88
C SER A 450 -7.02 11.92 67.88
N LEU A 451 -7.01 13.16 67.40
CA LEU A 451 -7.25 14.36 68.21
C LEU A 451 -8.68 14.43 68.75
N LYS A 452 -9.70 14.09 67.95
CA LYS A 452 -11.11 13.98 68.42
C LYS A 452 -11.24 12.95 69.53
N ALA A 453 -10.76 11.72 69.31
CA ALA A 453 -10.78 10.65 70.31
C ALA A 453 -9.94 10.97 71.56
N ASN A 454 -8.99 11.92 71.48
CA ASN A 454 -8.31 12.46 72.64
C ASN A 454 -9.14 13.52 73.38
N ALA A 455 -9.82 14.41 72.67
CA ALA A 455 -10.72 15.41 73.26
C ALA A 455 -11.89 14.75 74.01
N GLU A 456 -12.54 13.75 73.42
CA GLU A 456 -13.62 12.96 74.05
C GLU A 456 -13.17 12.30 75.37
N ARG A 457 -11.93 11.78 75.41
CA ARG A 457 -11.34 11.21 76.65
C ARG A 457 -11.02 12.27 77.71
N HIS A 458 -10.83 13.53 77.34
CA HIS A 458 -10.65 14.62 78.32
C HIS A 458 -12.01 15.12 78.83
N GLU A 459 -13.02 15.21 77.95
CA GLU A 459 -14.40 15.52 78.34
C GLU A 459 -14.95 14.47 79.32
N HIS A 460 -14.77 13.17 79.04
CA HIS A 460 -15.20 12.11 79.95
C HIS A 460 -14.58 12.26 81.36
N LYS A 461 -13.27 12.51 81.44
CA LYS A 461 -12.56 12.73 82.71
C LYS A 461 -13.02 13.99 83.44
N PHE A 462 -13.36 15.05 82.70
CA PHE A 462 -13.91 16.27 83.27
C PHE A 462 -15.29 16.00 83.87
N GLN A 463 -16.16 15.27 83.16
CA GLN A 463 -17.48 14.86 83.66
C GLN A 463 -17.36 13.90 84.87
N GLU A 464 -16.41 12.96 84.88
CA GLU A 464 -16.12 12.11 86.05
C GLU A 464 -15.74 12.94 87.29
N ALA A 465 -14.89 13.96 87.12
CA ALA A 465 -14.49 14.85 88.20
C ALA A 465 -15.63 15.77 88.69
N VAL A 466 -16.49 16.26 87.79
CA VAL A 466 -17.66 17.10 88.12
C VAL A 466 -18.75 16.31 88.87
N ASN A 467 -18.89 15.01 88.59
CA ASN A 467 -19.89 14.13 89.22
C ASN A 467 -19.36 13.37 90.45
N ALA A 468 -18.14 13.65 90.92
CA ALA A 468 -17.58 13.03 92.12
C ALA A 468 -18.25 13.52 93.41
N PRO A 469 -18.36 12.69 94.47
CA PRO A 469 -18.78 13.14 95.80
C PRO A 469 -17.81 14.16 96.42
N TRP A 470 -18.36 15.11 97.18
CA TRP A 470 -17.65 16.18 97.89
C TRP A 470 -17.28 15.80 99.34
#